data_AF-A0AAV0X1H0-F1
#
_entry.id   AF-A0AAV0X1H0-F1
#
_cell.length_a   1.000
_cell.length_b   1.000
_cell.length_c   1.000
_cell.angle_alpha   90.00
_cell.angle_beta   90.00
_cell.angle_gamma   90.00
#
_symmetry.space_group_name_H-M   'P 1'
#
loop_
_entity.id
_entity.type
_entity.pdbx_description
1 polymer ?
#
loop_
_entity_poly.entity_id
_entity_poly.type
_entity_poly.pdbx_seq_one_letter_code
_entity_poly.pdbx_strand_id
1 'polypeptide(L)'
;MISIIYVTSWVIEKKKKIISRLRLVRISEMTFNTKLQIKIFMNQISMYEPNEITAFGFFNIDLKLTMSILVLLITAFSTLLQMKDHPWILYLKNAWIANVDYMQTNN
;
A
#
# COMPACT_ATOMS: atom_id res chain seq x y z
N MET A 1 6.41 1.33 -6.29
CA MET A 1 5.48 2.18 -5.53
C MET A 1 4.37 2.76 -6.40
N ILE A 2 4.67 3.39 -7.54
CA ILE A 2 3.66 3.98 -8.44
C ILE A 2 2.59 2.96 -8.90
N SER A 3 2.99 1.72 -9.22
CA SER A 3 2.03 0.64 -9.57
C SER A 3 1.07 0.30 -8.42
N ILE A 4 1.55 0.32 -7.17
CA ILE A 4 0.72 0.06 -5.97
C ILE A 4 -0.28 1.20 -5.78
N ILE A 5 0.15 2.45 -5.94
CA ILE A 5 -0.73 3.63 -5.90
C ILE A 5 -1.79 3.57 -7.00
N TYR A 6 -1.39 3.17 -8.21
CA TYR A 6 -2.31 3.05 -9.34
C TYR A 6 -3.38 1.99 -9.09
N VAL A 7 -2.99 0.80 -8.66
CA VAL A 7 -3.93 -0.30 -8.35
C VAL A 7 -4.86 0.08 -7.21
N THR A 8 -4.34 0.67 -6.13
CA THR A 8 -5.15 1.11 -4.98
C THR A 8 -6.15 2.21 -5.38
N SER A 9 -5.70 3.21 -6.15
CA SER A 9 -6.56 4.27 -6.67
C SER A 9 -7.66 3.71 -7.58
N TRP A 10 -7.32 2.78 -8.48
CA TRP A 10 -8.26 2.13 -9.38
C TRP A 10 -9.33 1.33 -8.62
N VAL A 11 -8.95 0.58 -7.59
CA VAL A 11 -9.88 -0.17 -6.74
C VAL A 11 -10.84 0.77 -6.00
N ILE A 12 -10.33 1.87 -5.44
CA ILE A 12 -11.14 2.89 -4.75
C ILE A 12 -12.16 3.51 -5.72
N GLU A 13 -11.73 3.85 -6.94
CA GLU A 13 -12.61 4.43 -7.96
C GLU A 13 -13.71 3.44 -8.38
N LYS A 14 -13.36 2.17 -8.60
CA LYS A 14 -14.33 1.12 -8.95
C LYS A 14 -15.35 0.89 -7.82
N LYS A 15 -14.90 0.85 -6.56
CA LYS A 15 -15.78 0.76 -5.39
C LYS A 15 -16.77 1.93 -5.36
N LYS A 16 -16.30 3.17 -5.51
CA LYS A 16 -17.15 4.38 -5.57
C LYS A 16 -18.19 4.30 -6.69
N LYS A 17 -17.78 3.84 -7.88
CA LYS A 17 -18.68 3.69 -9.04
C LYS A 17 -19.80 2.66 -8.79
N ILE A 18 -19.49 1.55 -8.13
CA ILE A 18 -20.48 0.52 -7.75
C ILE A 18 -21.49 1.09 -6.75
N ILE A 19 -21.02 1.76 -5.69
CA ILE A 19 -21.88 2.36 -4.67
C ILE A 19 -22.80 3.42 -5.29
N SER A 20 -22.24 4.30 -6.14
CA SER A 20 -23.02 5.32 -6.85
C SER A 20 -24.12 4.70 -7.71
N ARG A 21 -23.81 3.64 -8.46
CA ARG A 21 -24.82 2.92 -9.26
C ARG A 21 -25.91 2.30 -8.39
N LEU A 22 -25.56 1.67 -7.28
CA LEU A 22 -26.53 1.06 -6.37
C LEU A 22 -27.44 2.09 -5.70
N ARG A 23 -26.93 3.29 -5.39
CA ARG A 23 -27.74 4.40 -4.89
C ARG A 23 -28.69 4.98 -5.95
N LEU A 24 -28.30 4.92 -7.23
CA LEU A 24 -29.10 5.39 -8.36
C LEU A 24 -30.18 4.39 -8.81
N VAL A 25 -30.08 3.12 -8.43
CA VAL A 25 -31.12 2.13 -8.72
C VAL A 25 -32.41 2.51 -8.01
N ARG A 26 -33.53 2.50 -8.74
CA ARG A 26 -34.87 2.69 -8.17
C ARG A 26 -35.27 1.43 -7.41
N ILE A 27 -34.79 1.31 -6.18
CA ILE A 27 -35.02 0.16 -5.27
C ILE A 27 -36.53 -0.09 -5.02
N SER A 28 -37.40 0.87 -5.35
CA SER A 28 -38.86 0.75 -5.27
C SER A 28 -39.47 -0.22 -6.28
N GLU A 29 -38.86 -0.43 -7.45
CA GLU A 29 -39.43 -1.25 -8.55
C GLU A 29 -38.90 -2.69 -8.55
N MET A 30 -37.99 -3.04 -7.64
CA MET A 30 -37.39 -4.38 -7.54
C MET A 30 -38.21 -5.33 -6.66
N THR A 31 -38.08 -6.64 -6.94
CA THR A 31 -38.62 -7.70 -6.10
C THR A 31 -38.09 -7.61 -4.66
N PHE A 32 -38.93 -8.01 -3.69
CA PHE A 32 -38.65 -7.85 -2.26
C PHE A 32 -37.30 -8.45 -1.83
N ASN A 33 -36.96 -9.64 -2.33
CA ASN A 33 -35.68 -10.29 -2.02
C ASN A 33 -34.47 -9.48 -2.52
N THR A 34 -34.52 -8.97 -3.75
CA THR A 34 -33.43 -8.18 -4.32
C THR A 34 -33.28 -6.84 -3.59
N LYS A 35 -34.41 -6.22 -3.20
CA LYS A 35 -34.44 -5.02 -2.35
C LYS A 35 -33.78 -5.25 -0.99
N LEU A 36 -34.07 -6.38 -0.34
CA LEU A 36 -33.46 -6.72 0.94
C LEU A 36 -31.96 -6.96 0.82
N GLN A 37 -31.52 -7.71 -0.20
CA GLN A 37 -30.10 -7.97 -0.46
C GLN A 37 -29.32 -6.68 -0.72
N ILE A 38 -29.83 -5.79 -1.56
CA ILE A 38 -29.20 -4.48 -1.82
C ILE A 38 -29.14 -3.65 -0.54
N LYS A 39 -30.18 -3.66 0.28
CA LYS A 39 -30.21 -2.93 1.56
C LYS A 39 -29.15 -3.45 2.54
N ILE A 40 -29.02 -4.77 2.68
CA ILE A 40 -28.00 -5.40 3.53
C ILE A 40 -26.60 -5.06 3.02
N PHE A 41 -26.38 -5.18 1.72
CA PHE A 41 -25.10 -4.88 1.08
C PHE A 41 -24.69 -3.40 1.27
N MET A 42 -25.62 -2.47 1.04
CA MET A 42 -25.40 -1.04 1.25
C MET A 42 -25.09 -0.71 2.72
N ASN A 43 -25.79 -1.37 3.65
CA ASN A 43 -25.55 -1.19 5.08
C ASN A 43 -24.14 -1.67 5.48
N GLN A 44 -23.75 -2.85 5.01
CA GLN A 44 -22.40 -3.41 5.23
C GLN A 44 -21.32 -2.50 4.66
N ILE A 45 -21.47 -1.99 3.43
CA ILE A 45 -20.47 -1.09 2.84
C ILE A 45 -20.36 0.23 3.60
N SER A 46 -21.47 0.81 4.06
CA SER A 46 -21.44 2.05 4.86
C SER A 46 -20.79 1.85 6.22
N MET A 47 -20.91 0.66 6.80
CA MET A 47 -20.27 0.30 8.07
C MET A 47 -18.78 -0.02 7.89
N TYR A 48 -18.40 -0.54 6.72
CA TYR A 48 -17.03 -0.80 6.26
C TYR A 48 -16.51 0.31 5.33
N GLU A 49 -16.77 1.56 5.68
CA GLU A 49 -16.23 2.73 4.99
C GLU A 49 -14.95 3.28 5.66
N PRO A 50 -13.84 2.53 5.81
CA PRO A 50 -12.57 3.19 5.59
C PRO A 50 -12.53 3.48 4.09
N ASN A 51 -12.40 4.76 3.74
CA ASN A 51 -12.10 5.21 2.38
C ASN A 51 -10.68 4.78 1.92
N GLU A 52 -10.04 3.89 2.67
CA GLU A 52 -8.60 3.71 2.73
C GLU A 52 -8.32 2.20 2.70
N ILE A 53 -7.51 1.77 1.74
CA ILE A 53 -7.04 0.39 1.66
C ILE A 53 -5.96 0.23 2.72
N THR A 54 -6.17 -0.61 3.72
CA THR A 54 -5.17 -0.86 4.77
C THR A 54 -4.18 -1.95 4.37
N ALA A 55 -2.87 -1.65 4.37
CA ALA A 55 -1.82 -2.66 4.38
C ALA A 55 -1.62 -3.19 5.81
N PHE A 56 -1.65 -4.52 5.96
CA PHE A 56 -1.44 -5.23 7.23
C PHE A 56 -2.38 -4.83 8.39
N GLY A 57 -3.50 -4.15 8.10
CA GLY A 57 -4.45 -3.68 9.13
C GLY A 57 -4.01 -2.45 9.92
N PHE A 58 -2.81 -1.91 9.65
CA PHE A 58 -2.25 -0.77 10.40
C PHE A 58 -1.98 0.46 9.53
N PHE A 59 -1.67 0.27 8.24
CA PHE A 59 -1.26 1.38 7.38
C PHE A 59 -2.30 1.65 6.32
N ASN A 60 -2.94 2.81 6.37
CA ASN A 60 -3.74 3.29 5.25
C ASN A 60 -2.82 3.59 4.06
N ILE A 61 -2.96 2.79 3.00
CA ILE A 61 -2.26 2.99 1.74
C ILE A 61 -2.87 4.23 1.09
N ASP A 62 -2.29 5.37 1.44
CA ASP A 62 -2.58 6.66 0.84
C ASP A 62 -1.32 7.20 0.13
N LEU A 63 -1.53 8.16 -0.77
CA LEU A 63 -0.50 8.90 -1.46
C LEU A 63 0.47 9.54 -0.45
N LYS A 64 -0.04 10.05 0.68
CA LYS A 64 0.78 10.65 1.75
C LYS A 64 1.77 9.66 2.36
N LEU A 65 1.30 8.45 2.71
CA LEU A 65 2.16 7.37 3.22
C LEU A 65 3.24 6.99 2.19
N THR A 66 2.81 6.85 0.93
CA THR A 66 3.71 6.48 -0.16
C THR A 66 4.81 7.52 -0.36
N MET A 67 4.45 8.81 -0.38
CA MET A 67 5.41 9.91 -0.51
C MET A 67 6.36 9.97 0.70
N SER A 68 5.85 9.74 1.91
CA SER A 68 6.67 9.67 3.12
C SER A 68 7.74 8.59 3.02
N ILE A 69 7.37 7.37 2.58
CA ILE A 69 8.32 6.27 2.41
C ILE A 69 9.36 6.61 1.34
N LEU A 70 8.95 7.29 0.27
CA LEU A 70 9.84 7.69 -0.82
C LEU A 70 10.87 8.73 -0.37
N VAL A 71 10.43 9.76 0.37
CA VAL A 71 11.32 10.75 0.99
C VAL A 71 12.26 10.09 1.99
N LEU A 72 11.75 9.17 2.81
CA LEU A 72 12.56 8.45 3.80
C LEU A 72 13.64 7.61 3.12
N LEU A 73 13.32 6.92 2.02
CA LEU A 73 14.27 6.15 1.23
C LEU A 73 15.37 7.04 0.65
N ILE A 74 15.00 8.15 -0.01
CA ILE A 74 15.98 9.09 -0.57
C ILE A 74 16.89 9.65 0.52
N THR A 75 16.32 10.00 1.66
CA THR A 75 17.06 10.51 2.81
C THR A 75 18.01 9.43 3.34
N ALA A 76 17.54 8.20 3.55
CA ALA A 76 18.36 7.10 4.01
C ALA A 76 19.52 6.80 3.05
N PHE A 77 19.26 6.77 1.73
CA PHE A 77 20.32 6.61 0.73
C PHE A 77 21.31 7.77 0.75
N SER A 78 20.84 9.01 0.84
CA SER A 78 21.71 10.18 0.94
C SER A 78 22.58 10.12 2.20
N THR A 79 22.01 9.76 3.35
CA THR A 79 22.73 9.60 4.60
C THR A 79 23.77 8.48 4.51
N LEU A 80 23.41 7.33 3.93
CA LEU A 80 24.36 6.23 3.72
C LEU A 80 25.54 6.63 2.82
N LEU A 81 25.27 7.41 1.76
CA LEU A 81 26.32 7.95 0.89
C LEU A 81 27.22 8.95 1.60
N GLN A 82 26.63 9.85 2.41
CA GLN A 82 27.38 10.83 3.20
C GLN A 82 28.25 10.16 4.27
N MET A 83 27.76 9.07 4.87
CA MET A 83 28.47 8.32 5.91
C MET A 83 29.46 7.28 5.35
N LYS A 84 29.82 7.32 4.06
CA LYS A 84 30.67 6.30 3.41
C LYS A 84 31.98 5.96 4.17
N ASP A 85 32.54 6.96 4.86
CA ASP A 85 33.81 6.86 5.60
C ASP A 85 33.60 6.69 7.12
N HIS A 86 32.35 6.55 7.55
CA HIS A 86 32.03 6.32 8.95
C HIS A 86 32.55 4.94 9.39
N PRO A 87 33.17 4.82 10.59
CA PRO A 87 33.80 3.57 11.04
C PRO A 87 32.88 2.34 10.96
N TRP A 88 31.60 2.54 11.27
CA TRP A 88 30.58 1.49 11.17
C TRP A 88 30.33 1.03 9.72
N ILE A 89 30.26 1.97 8.77
CA ILE A 89 30.01 1.64 7.36
C ILE A 89 31.23 0.94 6.75
N LEU A 90 32.44 1.39 7.11
CA LEU A 90 33.68 0.73 6.72
C LEU A 90 33.78 -0.70 7.28
N TYR A 91 33.42 -0.90 8.54
CA TYR A 91 33.36 -2.23 9.15
C TYR A 91 32.38 -3.16 8.40
N LEU A 92 31.16 -2.68 8.11
CA LEU A 92 30.18 -3.44 7.33
C LEU A 92 30.68 -3.77 5.92
N LYS A 93 31.32 -2.81 5.24
CA LYS A 93 31.90 -3.01 3.91
C LYS A 93 32.98 -4.09 3.94
N ASN A 94 33.88 -4.04 4.91
CA ASN A 94 34.96 -5.02 5.04
C ASN A 94 34.43 -6.41 5.40
N ALA A 95 33.43 -6.50 6.27
CA ALA A 95 32.75 -7.76 6.60
C ALA A 95 32.02 -8.38 5.40
N TRP A 96 31.46 -7.54 4.53
CA TRP A 96 30.85 -7.98 3.28
C TRP A 96 31.90 -8.52 2.30
N ILE A 97 32.99 -7.79 2.07
CA ILE A 97 34.10 -8.23 1.19
C ILE A 97 34.66 -9.56 1.67
N ALA A 98 34.94 -9.70 2.97
CA ALA A 98 35.48 -10.94 3.53
C ALA A 98 34.54 -12.15 3.32
N ASN A 99 33.22 -11.96 3.39
CA ASN A 99 32.26 -13.02 3.10
C ASN A 99 32.25 -13.42 1.61
N VAL A 100 32.33 -12.43 0.72
CA VAL A 100 32.38 -12.70 -0.73
C VAL A 100 33.65 -13.46 -1.10
N ASP A 101 34.80 -13.04 -0.57
CA ASP A 101 36.08 -13.70 -0.79
C ASP A 101 36.05 -15.14 -0.26
N TYR A 102 35.51 -15.36 0.93
CA TYR A 102 35.34 -16.70 1.52
C TYR A 102 34.50 -17.63 0.63
N MET A 103 33.42 -17.10 0.05
CA MET A 103 32.53 -17.87 -0.84
C MET A 103 33.19 -18.17 -2.19
N GLN A 104 34.12 -17.34 -2.67
CA GLN A 104 34.88 -17.59 -3.89
C GLN A 104 36.05 -18.57 -3.69
N THR A 105 36.66 -18.61 -2.51
CA THR A 105 37.76 -19.55 -2.22
C THR A 105 37.30 -20.96 -1.90
N ASN A 106 36.02 -21.16 -1.57
CA ASN A 106 35.42 -22.45 -1.18
C ASN A 106 34.50 -23.06 -2.25
N ASN A 107 34.48 -22.49 -3.47
CA ASN A 107 33.83 -23.04 -4.67
C ASN A 107 34.91 -23.45 -5.68
#